data_AF-A0A363P039-F1
#
_entry.id   AF-A0A363P039-F1
#
_cell.length_a   1.000
_cell.length_b   1.000
_cell.length_c   1.000
_cell.angle_alpha   90.00
_cell.angle_beta   90.00
_cell.angle_gamma   90.00
#
_symmetry.space_group_name_H-M   'P 1'
#
loop_
_entity.id
_entity.type
_entity.pdbx_description
1 polymer ?
#
loop_
_entity_poly.entity_id
_entity_poly.type
_entity_poly.pdbx_seq_one_letter_code
_entity_poly.pdbx_strand_id
1 'polypeptide(L)'
;MKGKNLFINELVELFPSLEEELLDEDNSDSITFQMGTFRRFMQAAIDENDRSKFNSMVYFLTKNLPLVDKRIQNAIYISFLGKLDFSKNPSLRKLLGGSLGKAYSDIENYHNYRPY
;
A
#
# COMPACT_ATOMS: atom_id res chain seq x y z
N MET A 1 -5.24 -16.32 -10.30
CA MET A 1 -5.28 -15.36 -9.17
C MET A 1 -3.90 -15.35 -8.54
N LYS A 2 -3.30 -14.17 -8.38
CA LYS A 2 -1.94 -13.97 -7.89
C LYS A 2 -1.88 -14.22 -6.38
N GLY A 3 -0.95 -15.06 -5.93
CA GLY A 3 -0.71 -15.32 -4.51
C GLY A 3 0.11 -14.21 -3.84
N LYS A 4 0.19 -14.26 -2.50
CA LYS A 4 1.00 -13.35 -1.68
C LYS A 4 2.45 -13.28 -2.17
N ASN A 5 3.11 -14.43 -2.29
CA ASN A 5 4.55 -14.49 -2.60
C ASN A 5 4.86 -13.84 -3.96
N LEU A 6 4.06 -14.12 -4.99
CA LEU A 6 4.24 -13.49 -6.30
C LEU A 6 3.99 -11.97 -6.24
N PHE A 7 3.05 -11.51 -5.40
CA PHE A 7 2.83 -10.07 -5.20
C PHE A 7 4.03 -9.39 -4.54
N ILE A 8 4.63 -10.02 -3.53
CA ILE A 8 5.80 -9.51 -2.83
C ILE A 8 7.05 -9.54 -3.72
N ASN A 9 7.26 -10.63 -4.47
CA ASN A 9 8.43 -10.74 -5.34
C ASN A 9 8.42 -9.65 -6.42
N GLU A 10 7.29 -9.40 -7.08
CA GLU A 10 7.19 -8.30 -8.06
C GLU A 10 7.34 -6.91 -7.41
N LEU A 11 6.96 -6.77 -6.14
CA LEU A 11 7.19 -5.53 -5.40
C LEU A 11 8.69 -5.32 -5.12
N VAL A 12 9.40 -6.38 -4.73
CA VAL A 12 10.85 -6.38 -4.50
C VAL A 12 11.62 -6.14 -5.80
N GLU A 13 11.21 -6.75 -6.91
CA GLU A 13 11.81 -6.50 -8.23
C GLU A 13 11.75 -5.01 -8.62
N LEU A 14 10.64 -4.34 -8.28
CA LEU A 14 10.48 -2.90 -8.54
C LEU A 14 11.22 -2.03 -7.51
N PHE A 15 11.32 -2.48 -6.26
CA PHE A 15 11.99 -1.77 -5.17
C PHE A 15 12.95 -2.70 -4.41
N PRO A 16 14.14 -2.99 -4.96
CA PRO A 16 15.05 -3.97 -4.37
C PRO A 16 15.50 -3.63 -2.95
N SER A 17 15.49 -2.35 -2.58
CA SER A 17 15.79 -1.91 -1.22
C SER A 17 14.82 -2.42 -0.14
N LEU A 18 13.68 -3.00 -0.54
CA LEU A 18 12.70 -3.58 0.37
C LEU A 18 12.92 -5.09 0.60
N GLU A 19 13.82 -5.72 -0.15
CA GLU A 19 14.01 -7.17 -0.13
C GLU A 19 14.28 -7.70 1.28
N GLU A 20 15.28 -7.13 1.95
CA GLU A 20 15.70 -7.53 3.29
C GLU A 20 14.54 -7.46 4.29
N GLU A 21 13.82 -6.32 4.35
CA GLU A 21 12.72 -6.16 5.30
C GLU A 21 11.46 -6.99 4.95
N LEU A 22 11.17 -7.22 3.66
CA LEU A 22 9.95 -7.93 3.22
C LEU A 22 10.11 -9.45 3.24
N LEU A 23 11.32 -9.95 3.03
CA LEU A 23 11.64 -11.38 2.99
C LEU A 23 12.28 -11.89 4.28
N ASP A 24 12.50 -11.01 5.27
CA ASP A 24 12.86 -11.38 6.63
C ASP A 24 11.93 -12.48 7.18
N GLU A 25 12.51 -13.49 7.83
CA GLU A 25 11.77 -14.67 8.31
C GLU A 25 10.59 -14.29 9.22
N ASP A 26 10.74 -13.26 10.05
CA ASP A 26 9.69 -12.79 10.99
C ASP A 26 8.55 -12.07 10.26
N ASN A 27 8.80 -11.51 9.08
CA ASN A 27 7.82 -10.77 8.28
C ASN A 27 7.22 -11.60 7.14
N SER A 28 7.99 -12.53 6.58
CA SER A 28 7.72 -13.17 5.29
C SER A 28 6.41 -13.96 5.26
N ASP A 29 5.96 -14.48 6.41
CA ASP A 29 4.74 -15.25 6.53
C ASP A 29 3.46 -14.39 6.53
N SER A 30 3.56 -13.11 6.89
CA SER A 30 2.41 -12.22 7.10
C SER A 30 2.36 -11.09 6.07
N ILE A 31 1.35 -11.12 5.19
CA ILE A 31 1.09 -10.00 4.28
C ILE A 31 0.88 -8.69 5.04
N THR A 32 0.30 -8.73 6.23
CA THR A 32 0.07 -7.55 7.06
C THR A 32 1.39 -6.91 7.51
N PHE A 33 2.40 -7.71 7.90
CA PHE A 33 3.71 -7.18 8.29
C PHE A 33 4.48 -6.64 7.08
N GLN A 34 4.48 -7.40 5.98
CA GLN A 34 5.07 -6.96 4.70
C GLN A 34 4.46 -5.63 4.22
N MET A 35 3.15 -5.48 4.32
CA MET A 35 2.47 -4.23 3.97
C MET A 35 2.72 -3.11 4.99
N GLY A 36 3.03 -3.44 6.24
CA GLY A 36 3.53 -2.49 7.22
C GLY A 36 4.87 -1.88 6.82
N THR A 37 5.80 -2.71 6.31
CA THR A 37 7.08 -2.27 5.73
C THR A 37 6.86 -1.39 4.50
N PHE A 38 6.08 -1.86 3.54
CA PHE A 38 5.78 -1.09 2.34
C PHE A 38 5.07 0.25 2.64
N ARG A 39 4.21 0.27 3.67
CA ARG A 39 3.58 1.51 4.15
C ARG A 39 4.61 2.52 4.61
N ARG A 40 5.59 2.12 5.43
CA ARG A 40 6.66 3.05 5.89
C ARG A 40 7.41 3.65 4.71
N PHE A 41 7.72 2.81 3.72
CA PHE A 41 8.41 3.23 2.50
C PHE A 41 7.59 4.22 1.66
N MET A 42 6.29 3.96 1.49
CA MET A 42 5.39 4.88 0.78
C MET A 42 5.13 6.17 1.56
N GLN A 43 5.03 6.08 2.90
CA GLN A 43 4.86 7.23 3.77
C GLN A 43 6.06 8.17 3.69
N ALA A 44 7.29 7.64 3.64
CA ALA A 44 8.49 8.45 3.44
C ALA A 44 8.41 9.25 2.13
N ALA A 45 8.00 8.61 1.03
CA ALA A 45 7.82 9.31 -0.25
C ALA A 45 6.72 10.39 -0.18
N ILE A 46 5.64 10.15 0.58
CA ILE A 46 4.60 11.15 0.82
C ILE A 46 5.18 12.32 1.61
N ASP A 47 5.88 12.05 2.70
CA ASP A 47 6.44 13.06 3.61
C ASP A 47 7.48 13.93 2.92
N GLU A 48 8.33 13.34 2.08
CA GLU A 48 9.36 14.01 1.28
C GLU A 48 8.81 14.65 -0.01
N ASN A 49 7.51 14.47 -0.30
CA ASN A 49 6.88 14.89 -1.55
C ASN A 49 7.57 14.33 -2.80
N ASP A 50 8.16 13.13 -2.70
CA ASP A 50 8.76 12.40 -3.82
C ASP A 50 7.66 11.81 -4.71
N ARG A 51 7.19 12.66 -5.63
CA ARG A 51 6.15 12.31 -6.61
C ARG A 51 6.56 11.16 -7.52
N SER A 52 7.84 11.03 -7.87
CA SER A 52 8.32 10.00 -8.79
C SER A 52 8.14 8.63 -8.14
N LYS A 53 8.70 8.47 -6.94
CA LYS A 53 8.61 7.25 -6.15
C LYS A 53 7.16 6.92 -5.81
N PHE A 54 6.39 7.92 -5.36
CA PHE A 54 4.95 7.77 -5.07
C PHE A 54 4.17 7.24 -6.28
N ASN A 55 4.34 7.83 -7.47
CA ASN A 55 3.64 7.41 -8.67
C ASN A 55 3.99 5.98 -9.07
N SER A 56 5.26 5.56 -8.94
CA SER A 56 5.68 4.19 -9.20
C SER A 56 4.97 3.19 -8.27
N MET A 57 4.82 3.53 -6.98
CA MET A 57 4.10 2.70 -6.01
C MET A 57 2.59 2.64 -6.31
N VAL A 58 1.97 3.77 -6.63
CA VAL A 58 0.55 3.81 -7.03
C VAL A 58 0.31 3.00 -8.31
N TYR A 59 1.20 3.11 -9.30
CA TYR A 59 1.13 2.36 -10.54
C TYR A 59 1.21 0.86 -10.27
N PHE A 60 2.19 0.42 -9.47
CA PHE A 60 2.33 -0.97 -9.07
C PHE A 60 1.05 -1.52 -8.43
N LEU A 61 0.51 -0.82 -7.44
CA LEU A 61 -0.71 -1.23 -6.74
C LEU A 61 -1.92 -1.27 -7.67
N THR A 62 -2.08 -0.28 -8.55
CA THR A 62 -3.19 -0.22 -9.51
C THR A 62 -3.17 -1.41 -10.47
N LYS A 63 -1.98 -1.86 -10.89
CA LYS A 63 -1.82 -3.01 -11.79
C LYS A 63 -1.95 -4.35 -11.07
N ASN A 64 -1.45 -4.46 -9.84
CA ASN A 64 -1.29 -5.75 -9.17
C ASN A 64 -2.38 -6.10 -8.16
N LEU A 65 -2.99 -5.12 -7.49
CA LEU A 65 -4.05 -5.40 -6.51
C LEU A 65 -5.28 -6.12 -7.10
N PRO A 66 -5.76 -5.80 -8.32
CA PRO A 66 -6.89 -6.52 -8.90
C PRO A 66 -6.58 -7.98 -9.22
N LEU A 67 -5.29 -8.36 -9.27
CA LEU A 67 -4.86 -9.70 -9.63
C LEU A 67 -4.75 -10.65 -8.43
N VAL A 68 -4.64 -10.10 -7.21
CA VAL A 68 -4.54 -10.91 -5.98
C VAL A 68 -5.91 -11.39 -5.49
N ASP A 69 -5.90 -12.40 -4.64
CA ASP A 69 -7.13 -12.85 -3.96
C ASP A 69 -7.76 -11.74 -3.11
N LYS A 70 -9.10 -11.73 -3.03
CA LYS A 70 -9.87 -10.74 -2.27
C LYS A 70 -9.45 -10.65 -0.80
N ARG A 71 -9.05 -11.76 -0.16
CA ARG A 71 -8.58 -11.74 1.24
C ARG A 71 -7.26 -10.97 1.36
N ILE A 72 -6.32 -11.22 0.44
CA ILE A 72 -5.05 -10.50 0.37
C ILE A 72 -5.30 -9.03 0.06
N GLN A 73 -6.16 -8.74 -0.92
CA GLN A 73 -6.54 -7.38 -1.30
C GLN A 73 -7.10 -6.59 -0.11
N ASN A 74 -8.04 -7.17 0.63
CA ASN A 74 -8.62 -6.55 1.81
C ASN A 74 -7.58 -6.34 2.92
N ALA A 75 -6.70 -7.31 3.14
CA ALA A 75 -5.61 -7.17 4.09
C ALA A 75 -4.70 -5.99 3.70
N ILE A 76 -4.34 -5.83 2.43
CA ILE A 76 -3.53 -4.69 1.94
C ILE A 76 -4.28 -3.36 2.14
N TYR A 77 -5.57 -3.30 1.82
CA TYR A 77 -6.36 -2.09 2.02
C TYR A 77 -6.40 -1.63 3.48
N ILE A 78 -6.63 -2.54 4.42
CA ILE A 78 -6.77 -2.20 5.85
C ILE A 78 -5.40 -1.98 6.51
N SER A 79 -4.42 -2.84 6.23
CA SER A 79 -3.11 -2.79 6.89
C SER A 79 -2.19 -1.71 6.35
N PHE A 80 -2.35 -1.33 5.08
CA PHE A 80 -1.50 -0.36 4.40
C PHE A 80 -2.26 0.90 3.96
N LEU A 81 -3.26 0.78 3.07
CA LEU A 81 -3.83 1.94 2.38
C LEU A 81 -4.54 2.88 3.36
N GLY A 82 -5.37 2.32 4.24
CA GLY A 82 -6.09 3.07 5.28
C GLY A 82 -5.21 3.72 6.33
N LYS A 83 -3.90 3.42 6.34
CA LYS A 83 -2.94 3.95 7.31
C LYS A 83 -1.94 4.94 6.70
N LEU A 84 -2.10 5.32 5.43
CA LEU A 84 -1.32 6.39 4.82
C LEU A 84 -1.84 7.75 5.30
N ASP A 85 -0.93 8.61 5.74
CA ASP A 85 -1.22 9.99 6.14
C ASP A 85 -0.78 10.96 5.04
N PHE A 86 -1.72 11.73 4.50
CA PHE A 86 -1.47 12.74 3.49
C PHE A 86 -1.46 14.17 4.05
N SER A 87 -1.51 14.35 5.37
CA SER A 87 -1.59 15.65 6.04
C SER A 87 -0.48 16.62 5.60
N LYS A 88 0.76 16.15 5.48
CA LYS A 88 1.92 16.95 5.04
C LYS A 88 1.86 17.33 3.56
N ASN A 89 1.41 16.41 2.70
CA ASN A 89 1.36 16.60 1.25
C ASN A 89 0.00 16.19 0.66
N PRO A 90 -1.10 16.96 0.93
CA PRO A 90 -2.46 16.56 0.56
C PRO A 90 -2.68 16.40 -0.94
N SER A 91 -1.86 17.07 -1.76
CA SER A 91 -1.92 16.97 -3.22
C SER A 91 -1.66 15.55 -3.73
N LEU A 92 -0.85 14.75 -3.03
CA LEU A 92 -0.54 13.37 -3.41
C LEU A 92 -1.73 12.42 -3.24
N ARG A 93 -2.67 12.72 -2.34
CA ARG A 93 -3.90 11.94 -2.19
C ARG A 93 -4.68 11.85 -3.51
N LYS A 94 -4.70 12.94 -4.29
CA LYS A 94 -5.39 13.00 -5.59
C LYS A 94 -4.73 12.09 -6.63
N LEU A 95 -3.44 11.78 -6.47
CA LEU A 95 -2.67 10.93 -7.37
C LEU A 95 -2.93 9.43 -7.15
N LEU A 96 -3.52 9.01 -6.02
CA LEU A 96 -3.95 7.62 -5.85
C LEU A 96 -4.86 7.17 -7.00
N GLY A 97 -5.78 8.04 -7.43
CA GLY A 97 -6.64 7.84 -8.60
C GLY A 97 -7.53 6.59 -8.56
N GLY A 98 -8.42 6.47 -9.55
CA GLY A 98 -9.17 5.24 -9.85
C GLY A 98 -9.72 4.49 -8.63
N SER A 99 -9.41 3.19 -8.55
CA SER A 99 -9.88 2.30 -7.49
C SER A 99 -9.20 2.55 -6.14
N LEU A 100 -7.92 2.96 -6.13
CA LEU A 100 -7.18 3.22 -4.90
C LEU A 100 -7.69 4.44 -4.15
N GLY A 101 -7.94 5.55 -4.87
CA GLY A 101 -8.49 6.77 -4.29
C GLY A 101 -9.91 6.56 -3.74
N LYS A 102 -10.72 5.75 -4.42
CA LYS A 102 -12.04 5.33 -3.93
C LYS A 102 -11.92 4.49 -2.66
N ALA A 103 -11.10 3.45 -2.67
CA ALA A 103 -10.90 2.57 -1.51
C ALA A 103 -10.38 3.35 -0.29
N TYR A 104 -9.44 4.27 -0.48
CA TYR A 104 -8.93 5.14 0.59
C TYR A 104 -10.06 5.98 1.21
N SER A 105 -10.89 6.61 0.36
CA SER A 105 -11.99 7.46 0.83
C SER A 105 -13.08 6.64 1.54
N ASP A 106 -13.38 5.43 1.06
CA ASP A 106 -14.33 4.52 1.70
C ASP A 106 -13.84 4.11 3.11
N ILE A 107 -12.54 3.82 3.26
CA ILE A 107 -11.91 3.48 4.55
C ILE A 107 -11.92 4.68 5.51
N GLU A 108 -11.54 5.87 5.03
CA GLU A 108 -11.54 7.10 5.81
C GLU A 108 -12.95 7.41 6.33
N ASN A 109 -13.96 7.30 5.46
CA ASN A 109 -15.36 7.47 5.85
C ASN A 109 -15.78 6.45 6.91
N TYR A 110 -15.43 5.17 6.75
CA TYR A 110 -15.73 4.15 7.76
C TYR A 110 -15.14 4.46 9.13
N HIS A 111 -13.90 4.96 9.18
CA HIS A 111 -13.25 5.35 10.44
C HIS A 111 -13.88 6.60 11.07
N ASN A 112 -14.30 7.56 10.25
CA ASN A 112 -14.94 8.79 10.70
C ASN A 112 -16.40 8.57 11.12
N TYR A 113 -17.07 7.56 10.58
CA TYR A 113 -18.49 7.26 10.84
C TYR A 113 -18.73 6.51 12.15
N ARG A 114 -17.86 6.58 13.17
CA ARG A 114 -18.16 5.97 14.48
C ARG A 114 -19.42 6.63 15.08
N PRO A 115 -20.59 5.98 15.09
CA PRO A 115 -21.76 6.49 15.77
C PRO A 115 -21.58 6.14 17.25
N TYR A 116 -21.40 7.16 18.09
CA TYR A 116 -21.78 7.00 19.49
C TYR A 116 -23.31 7.06 19.59
#